data_AF-A0A9R1XA44-F1
#
_entry.id   AF-A0A9R1XA44-F1
#
_cell.length_a   1.000
_cell.length_b   1.000
_cell.length_c   1.000
_cell.angle_alpha   90.00
_cell.angle_beta   90.00
_cell.angle_gamma   90.00
#
_symmetry.space_group_name_H-M   'P 1'
#
loop_
_entity.id
_entity.type
_entity.pdbx_description
1 polymer ?
#
loop_
_entity_poly.entity_id
_entity_poly.type
_entity_poly.pdbx_seq_one_letter_code
_entity_poly.pdbx_strand_id
1 'polypeptide(L)'
;MLLHFFTGVNSVYEKLVLYDEQYDENWYIDSGCSHHMTGRKENLRDFRNLDNVVVKFGSNNKCKVKRYGKVMNGKFRVNRVVYVKGLKHNLISVSQLVIGTGNQVVFDEEGRIISNKETKEILL
;
A
#
# COMPACT_ATOMS: atom_id res chain seq x y z
N MET A 1 14.59 8.79 -7.81
CA MET A 1 13.84 8.75 -6.54
C MET A 1 14.23 7.46 -5.87
N LEU A 2 15.17 7.52 -4.92
CA LEU A 2 15.74 6.34 -4.27
C LEU A 2 14.66 5.70 -3.37
N LEU A 3 14.35 4.43 -3.61
CA LEU A 3 13.83 3.56 -2.55
C LEU A 3 15.03 3.00 -1.78
N HIS A 4 15.13 3.31 -0.49
CA HIS A 4 15.93 2.51 0.43
C HIS A 4 15.01 1.44 1.05
N PHE A 5 15.41 0.18 0.94
CA PHE A 5 14.73 -0.99 1.51
C PHE A 5 15.49 -1.47 2.75
N PHE A 6 14.78 -1.78 3.83
CA PHE A 6 15.27 -2.63 4.91
C PHE A 6 14.18 -3.67 5.25
N THR A 7 14.57 -4.95 5.29
CA THR A 7 13.78 -6.05 5.82
C THR A 7 14.56 -6.71 6.96
N GLY A 8 13.93 -6.82 8.13
CA GLY A 8 14.27 -7.76 9.21
C GLY A 8 12.93 -8.37 9.66
N VAL A 9 12.77 -9.65 10.01
CA VAL A 9 13.66 -10.65 10.61
C VAL A 9 13.15 -12.04 10.16
N ASN A 10 14.03 -13.06 10.04
CA ASN A 10 13.69 -14.44 9.65
C ASN A 10 13.02 -15.26 10.78
N SER A 11 12.02 -16.08 10.43
CA SER A 11 11.50 -17.17 11.27
C SER A 11 11.19 -18.41 10.42
N VAL A 12 11.64 -19.58 10.91
CA VAL A 12 11.70 -20.88 10.22
C VAL A 12 10.32 -21.46 9.82
N TYR A 13 9.21 -20.86 10.26
CA TYR A 13 7.85 -21.28 9.93
C TYR A 13 7.32 -20.79 8.57
N GLU A 14 8.02 -19.85 7.92
CA GLU A 14 7.62 -19.21 6.66
C GLU A 14 7.77 -20.13 5.43
N LYS A 15 8.49 -21.25 5.57
CA LYS A 15 8.84 -22.15 4.45
C LYS A 15 7.70 -23.04 3.94
N LEU A 16 6.56 -23.11 4.64
CA LEU A 16 5.39 -23.92 4.23
C LEU A 16 4.37 -23.15 3.39
N VAL A 17 4.51 -21.83 3.26
CA VAL A 17 3.83 -21.06 2.23
C VAL A 17 4.84 -20.91 1.09
N LEU A 18 4.54 -21.48 -0.07
CA LEU A 18 5.38 -21.31 -1.26
C LEU A 18 5.55 -19.80 -1.49
N TYR A 19 6.78 -19.30 -1.30
CA TYR A 19 7.16 -17.94 -1.63
C TYR A 19 6.74 -17.68 -3.08
N ASP A 20 5.69 -16.88 -3.29
CA ASP A 20 5.31 -16.46 -4.64
C ASP A 20 6.23 -15.30 -5.03
N GLU A 21 7.38 -15.63 -5.64
CA GLU A 21 8.37 -14.68 -6.15
C GLU A 21 7.76 -13.59 -7.07
N GLN A 22 6.51 -13.79 -7.53
CA GLN A 22 5.83 -12.85 -8.40
C GLN A 22 5.32 -11.59 -7.69
N TYR A 23 5.07 -11.63 -6.38
CA TYR A 23 4.43 -10.52 -5.64
C TYR A 23 4.99 -10.33 -4.25
N ASP A 24 5.14 -9.07 -3.83
CA ASP A 24 5.55 -8.70 -2.49
C ASP A 24 4.43 -8.92 -1.47
N GLU A 25 4.79 -9.37 -0.28
CA GLU A 25 3.89 -9.45 0.87
C GLU A 25 3.83 -8.10 1.62
N ASN A 26 4.88 -7.30 1.48
CA ASN A 26 5.04 -6.05 2.19
C ASN A 26 4.26 -4.90 1.55
N TRP A 27 3.98 -3.89 2.38
CA TRP A 27 3.39 -2.62 1.98
C TRP A 27 4.39 -1.48 2.15
N TYR A 28 4.58 -0.71 1.08
CA TYR A 28 5.46 0.45 1.07
C TYR A 28 4.66 1.74 1.15
N ILE A 29 5.04 2.61 2.08
CA ILE A 29 4.51 3.97 2.16
C ILE A 29 5.29 4.82 1.16
N ASP A 30 4.62 5.28 0.10
CA ASP A 30 5.25 5.94 -1.04
C ASP A 30 4.66 7.35 -1.24
N SER A 31 5.50 8.37 -1.13
CA SER A 31 5.12 9.77 -1.36
C SER A 31 5.03 10.11 -2.85
N GLY A 32 5.68 9.34 -3.73
CA GLY A 32 5.64 9.52 -5.17
C GLY A 32 4.46 8.83 -5.84
N CYS A 33 3.72 7.98 -5.11
CA CYS A 33 2.56 7.30 -5.67
C CYS A 33 1.30 8.16 -5.55
N SER A 34 0.51 8.23 -6.62
CA SER A 34 -0.78 8.94 -6.65
C SER A 34 -1.95 8.12 -6.10
N HIS A 35 -1.82 6.79 -6.06
CA HIS A 35 -2.88 5.88 -5.64
C HIS A 35 -2.34 4.81 -4.69
N HIS A 36 -3.16 4.38 -3.72
CA HIS A 36 -2.92 3.10 -3.07
C HIS A 36 -3.09 1.97 -4.09
N MET A 37 -2.15 1.02 -4.17
CA MET A 37 -2.16 -0.03 -5.19
C MET A 37 -1.69 -1.38 -4.65
N THR A 38 -2.23 -2.47 -5.19
CA THR A 38 -1.76 -3.83 -4.94
C THR A 38 -1.89 -4.72 -6.17
N GLY A 39 -0.96 -5.66 -6.34
CA GLY A 39 -1.05 -6.71 -7.34
C GLY A 39 -1.79 -7.96 -6.88
N ARG A 40 -2.05 -8.08 -5.58
CA ARG A 40 -2.72 -9.24 -4.96
C ARG A 40 -4.18 -8.91 -4.69
N LYS A 41 -5.09 -9.69 -5.27
CA LYS A 41 -6.54 -9.48 -5.09
C LYS A 41 -6.98 -9.88 -3.68
N GLU A 42 -6.25 -10.81 -3.08
CA GLU A 42 -6.45 -11.43 -1.77
C GLU A 42 -6.28 -10.39 -0.65
N ASN A 43 -5.48 -9.35 -0.90
CA ASN A 43 -5.31 -8.21 0.00
C ASN A 43 -6.57 -7.33 0.13
N LEU A 44 -7.50 -7.43 -0.82
CA LEU A 44 -8.62 -6.50 -0.96
C LEU A 44 -9.92 -7.07 -0.41
N ARG A 45 -10.48 -6.36 0.57
CA ARG A 45 -11.88 -6.50 0.98
C ARG A 45 -12.78 -5.57 0.17
N ASP A 46 -14.07 -5.88 0.11
CA ASP A 46 -15.07 -5.11 -0.63
C ASP A 46 -14.65 -4.83 -2.09
N PHE A 47 -14.20 -5.87 -2.80
CA PHE A 47 -13.64 -5.73 -4.14
C PHE A 47 -14.69 -5.35 -5.19
N ARG A 48 -14.68 -4.10 -5.64
CA ARG A 48 -15.71 -3.46 -6.48
C ARG A 48 -15.14 -3.02 -7.82
N ASN A 49 -16.04 -2.81 -8.78
CA ASN A 49 -15.69 -2.21 -10.07
C ASN A 49 -15.42 -0.71 -9.89
N LEU A 50 -14.46 -0.20 -10.65
CA LEU A 50 -14.05 1.19 -10.74
C LEU A 50 -14.30 1.68 -12.17
N ASP A 51 -14.82 2.89 -12.30
CA ASP A 51 -14.97 3.51 -13.61
C ASP A 51 -13.61 3.99 -14.12
N ASN A 52 -13.08 3.26 -15.10
CA ASN A 52 -12.01 3.64 -16.03
C ASN A 52 -10.88 4.53 -15.45
N VAL A 53 -10.24 4.14 -14.35
CA VAL A 53 -9.03 4.82 -13.87
C VAL A 53 -7.82 4.38 -14.69
N VAL A 54 -6.95 5.32 -15.05
CA VAL A 54 -5.68 5.04 -15.73
C VAL A 54 -4.54 5.31 -14.77
N VAL A 55 -3.76 4.28 -14.46
CA VAL A 55 -2.52 4.39 -13.70
C VAL A 55 -1.35 4.54 -14.68
N LYS A 56 -0.47 5.49 -14.42
CA LYS A 56 0.80 5.66 -15.15
C LYS A 56 1.95 5.25 -14.24
N PHE A 57 2.81 4.37 -14.72
CA PHE A 57 4.01 3.95 -13.99
C PHE A 57 5.18 4.88 -14.29
N GLY A 58 6.24 4.78 -13.46
CA GLY A 58 7.50 5.50 -13.69
C GLY A 58 8.14 5.19 -15.05
N SER A 59 7.84 4.02 -15.64
CA SER A 59 8.27 3.63 -16.99
C SER A 59 7.46 4.26 -18.14
N ASN A 60 6.57 5.23 -17.85
CA ASN A 60 5.59 5.80 -18.78
C ASN A 60 4.51 4.85 -19.33
N ASN A 61 4.59 3.56 -19.02
CA ASN A 61 3.51 2.61 -19.32
C ASN A 61 2.22 3.01 -18.61
N LYS A 62 1.08 2.75 -19.25
CA LYS A 62 -0.25 3.03 -18.71
C LYS A 62 -1.03 1.74 -18.54
N CYS A 63 -1.73 1.59 -17.43
CA CYS A 63 -2.65 0.49 -17.18
C CYS A 63 -4.04 1.04 -16.88
N LYS A 64 -5.06 0.54 -17.60
CA LYS A 64 -6.46 0.79 -17.25
C LYS A 64 -6.83 -0.12 -16.09
N VAL A 65 -7.16 0.47 -14.95
CA VAL A 65 -7.63 -0.25 -13.78
C VAL A 65 -9.14 -0.15 -13.66
N LYS A 66 -9.76 -1.30 -13.43
CA LYS A 66 -11.21 -1.44 -13.37
C LYS A 66 -11.72 -1.90 -12.02
N ARG A 67 -10.85 -2.10 -11.03
CA ARG A 67 -11.24 -2.65 -9.73
C ARG A 67 -10.49 -2.01 -8.57
N TYR A 68 -11.16 -1.88 -7.43
CA TYR A 68 -10.59 -1.38 -6.19
C TYR A 68 -11.20 -2.11 -4.99
N GLY A 69 -10.56 -1.98 -3.83
CA GLY A 69 -11.10 -2.47 -2.57
C GLY A 69 -10.56 -1.68 -1.39
N LYS A 70 -10.51 -2.36 -0.25
CA LYS A 70 -10.02 -1.83 1.02
C LYS A 70 -9.00 -2.79 1.61
N VAL A 71 -8.03 -2.22 2.32
CA VAL A 71 -7.04 -2.97 3.12
C VAL A 71 -7.24 -2.58 4.57
N MET A 72 -7.15 -3.55 5.47
CA MET A 72 -7.28 -3.32 6.91
C MET A 72 -6.21 -4.09 7.67
N ASN A 73 -5.60 -3.43 8.66
CA ASN A 73 -4.71 -4.03 9.63
C ASN A 73 -5.14 -3.52 11.02
N GLY A 74 -5.83 -4.35 11.80
CA GLY A 74 -6.47 -3.92 13.04
C GLY A 74 -7.42 -2.73 12.81
N LYS A 75 -7.16 -1.60 13.47
CA LYS A 75 -7.91 -0.34 13.30
C LYS A 75 -7.48 0.47 12.07
N PHE A 76 -6.27 0.24 11.56
CA PHE A 76 -5.77 0.95 10.40
C PHE A 76 -6.49 0.48 9.14
N ARG A 77 -7.09 1.42 8.40
CA ARG A 77 -7.86 1.13 7.20
C ARG A 77 -7.47 2.06 6.07
N VAL A 78 -7.18 1.45 4.91
CA VAL A 78 -6.94 2.16 3.66
C VAL A 78 -8.08 1.86 2.69
N ASN A 79 -8.74 2.92 2.23
CA ASN A 79 -9.85 2.82 1.27
C ASN A 79 -9.35 3.08 -0.16
N ARG A 80 -10.14 2.64 -1.15
CA ARG A 80 -9.89 2.90 -2.58
C ARG A 80 -8.51 2.39 -3.04
N VAL A 81 -8.10 1.23 -2.54
CA VAL A 81 -6.87 0.56 -2.99
C VAL A 81 -7.13 -0.07 -4.35
N VAL A 82 -6.38 0.39 -5.34
CA VAL A 82 -6.53 0.04 -6.76
C VAL A 82 -5.85 -1.29 -7.04
N TYR A 83 -6.54 -2.22 -7.69
CA TYR A 83 -5.95 -3.52 -8.07
C TYR A 83 -5.26 -3.42 -9.43
N VAL A 84 -3.95 -3.66 -9.46
CA VAL A 84 -3.13 -3.56 -10.65
C VAL A 84 -2.51 -4.92 -10.95
N LYS A 85 -3.09 -5.67 -11.90
CA LYS A 85 -2.58 -7.00 -12.28
C LYS A 85 -1.10 -6.91 -12.67
N GLY A 86 -0.26 -7.77 -12.07
CA GLY A 86 1.18 -7.81 -12.33
C GLY A 86 2.01 -6.73 -11.62
N LEU A 87 1.40 -5.91 -10.75
CA LEU A 87 2.15 -5.00 -9.88
C LEU A 87 2.90 -5.80 -8.82
N LYS A 88 4.23 -5.69 -8.80
CA LYS A 88 5.08 -6.47 -7.88
C LYS A 88 5.00 -5.99 -6.43
N HIS A 89 4.97 -4.69 -6.18
CA HIS A 89 5.00 -4.12 -4.83
C HIS A 89 3.66 -3.48 -4.46
N ASN A 90 3.22 -3.66 -3.20
CA ASN A 90 2.02 -3.00 -2.69
C ASN A 90 2.38 -1.60 -2.19
N LEU A 91 1.68 -0.59 -2.67
CA LEU A 91 2.00 0.81 -2.40
C LEU A 91 0.84 1.49 -1.66
N ILE A 92 1.17 2.24 -0.61
CA ILE A 92 0.26 3.16 0.07
C ILE A 92 0.72 4.58 -0.26
N SER A 93 -0.09 5.30 -1.03
CA SER A 93 0.13 6.71 -1.32
C SER A 93 0.05 7.57 -0.05
N VAL A 94 1.12 8.31 0.27
CA VAL A 94 1.12 9.26 1.39
C VAL A 94 0.10 10.38 1.18
N SER A 95 -0.03 10.88 -0.05
CA SER A 95 -0.96 11.97 -0.35
C SER A 95 -2.41 11.58 -0.08
N GLN A 96 -2.83 10.38 -0.50
CA GLN A 96 -4.16 9.85 -0.18
C GLN A 96 -4.32 9.48 1.30
N LEU A 97 -3.24 9.12 1.97
CA LEU A 97 -3.29 8.80 3.40
C LEU A 97 -3.52 10.04 4.27
N VAL A 98 -3.00 11.21 3.87
CA VAL A 98 -2.99 12.45 4.67
C VAL A 98 -4.10 13.43 4.28
N ILE A 99 -4.39 13.58 2.99
CA ILE A 99 -5.31 14.62 2.51
C ILE A 99 -6.76 14.24 2.90
N GLY A 100 -7.39 15.08 3.72
CA GLY A 100 -8.80 14.95 4.11
C GLY A 100 -9.13 13.79 5.07
N THR A 101 -8.12 13.09 5.59
CA THR A 101 -8.31 11.95 6.51
C THR A 101 -8.07 12.31 7.98
N GLY A 102 -7.40 13.44 8.24
CA GLY A 102 -6.91 13.79 9.58
C GLY A 102 -5.66 13.02 10.01
N ASN A 103 -5.12 12.13 9.17
CA ASN A 103 -3.91 11.38 9.49
C ASN A 103 -2.64 12.19 9.17
N GLN A 104 -1.54 11.81 9.79
CA GLN A 104 -0.18 12.25 9.45
C GLN A 104 0.73 11.04 9.29
N VAL A 105 1.78 11.24 8.50
CA VAL A 105 2.92 10.32 8.43
C VAL A 105 4.14 11.11 8.89
N VAL A 106 4.81 10.62 9.93
CA VAL A 106 6.05 11.18 10.46
C VAL A 106 7.16 10.20 10.16
N PHE A 107 8.30 10.71 9.70
CA PHE A 107 9.52 9.94 9.51
C PHE A 107 10.59 10.49 10.44
N ASP A 108 11.30 9.61 11.12
CA ASP A 108 12.41 9.93 12.02
C ASP A 108 13.51 8.87 11.90
N GLU A 109 14.50 8.91 12.80
CA GLU A 109 15.61 7.96 12.82
C GLU A 109 15.19 6.52 13.14
N GLU A 110 14.04 6.32 13.81
CA GLU A 110 13.52 5.02 14.20
C GLU A 110 12.62 4.41 13.11
N GLY A 111 12.08 5.25 12.22
CA GLY A 111 11.42 4.82 11.00
C GLY A 111 10.25 5.71 10.62
N ARG A 112 9.03 5.16 10.70
CA ARG A 112 7.81 5.88 10.33
C ARG A 112 6.69 5.62 11.33
N ILE A 113 5.89 6.64 11.59
CA ILE A 113 4.66 6.57 12.39
C ILE A 113 3.50 7.11 11.58
N ILE A 114 2.39 6.39 11.58
CA ILE A 114 1.11 6.85 11.06
C ILE A 114 0.17 7.06 12.25
N SER A 115 -0.28 8.29 12.44
CA SER A 115 -1.19 8.64 13.52
C SER A 115 -2.25 9.62 13.08
N ASN A 116 -3.34 9.69 13.85
CA ASN A 116 -4.34 10.73 13.67
C ASN A 116 -3.89 12.03 14.37
N LYS A 117 -3.95 13.15 13.66
CA LYS A 117 -3.43 14.45 14.13
C LYS A 117 -4.16 14.98 15.37
N GLU A 118 -5.46 14.74 15.46
CA GLU A 118 -6.32 15.27 16.50
C GLU A 118 -6.33 14.37 17.74
N THR A 119 -6.67 13.09 17.55
CA THR A 119 -6.79 12.13 18.66
C THR A 119 -5.45 11.63 19.19
N LYS A 120 -4.36 11.83 18.43
CA LYS A 120 -3.03 11.25 18.69
C LYS A 120 -3.00 9.72 18.70
N GLU A 121 -4.07 9.07 18.22
CA GLU A 121 -4.09 7.60 18.07
C GLU A 121 -3.01 7.17 17.07
N ILE A 122 -2.14 6.25 17.50
CA ILE A 122 -1.16 5.58 16.63
C ILE A 122 -1.87 4.45 15.89
N LEU A 123 -1.76 4.47 14.57
CA LEU A 123 -2.40 3.50 13.68
C LEU A 123 -1.40 2.46 13.17
N LEU A 124 -0.16 2.88 12.93
CA LEU A 124 0.96 2.07 12.43
C LEU A 124 2.30 2.71 12.79
#